data_AF-A0AAP2GPY9-F1
#
_entry.id   AF-A0AAP2GPY9-F1
#
_cell.length_a   1.000
_cell.length_b   1.000
_cell.length_c   1.000
_cell.angle_alpha   90.00
_cell.angle_beta   90.00
_cell.angle_gamma   90.00
#
_symmetry.space_group_name_H-M   'P 1'
#
loop_
_entity.id
_entity.type
_entity.pdbx_description
1 polymer ?
#
loop_
_entity_poly.entity_id
_entity_poly.type
_entity_poly.pdbx_seq_one_letter_code
_entity_poly.pdbx_strand_id
1 'polypeptide(L)'
;MSFSSQGDTVKQLMFYLAAIASNKGKVLVLDNLDANVFPNHLVLLATAMIQNPQNQYFLSTHDSFLLLDLLDEDIWDHLAVYNVYTKNYETNVYRLRESDLHAIFYNGVDAFTNNEHFIP
;
A
#
# COMPACT_ATOMS: atom_id res chain seq x y z
N MET A 1 -24.66 -17.33 -1.25
CA MET A 1 -24.05 -17.20 -2.60
C MET A 1 -22.76 -18.03 -2.62
N SER A 2 -22.40 -18.62 -3.76
CA SER A 2 -21.15 -19.39 -3.90
C SER A 2 -19.96 -18.46 -4.14
N PHE A 3 -18.74 -18.85 -3.76
CA PHE A 3 -17.52 -18.12 -4.14
C PHE A 3 -17.40 -17.95 -5.65
N SER A 4 -17.74 -18.99 -6.41
CA SER A 4 -17.67 -18.98 -7.88
C SER A 4 -18.57 -17.92 -8.53
N SER A 5 -19.68 -17.56 -7.88
CA SER A 5 -20.67 -16.61 -8.41
C SER A 5 -20.38 -15.15 -8.04
N GLN A 6 -19.28 -14.86 -7.33
CA GLN A 6 -18.90 -13.48 -6.97
C GLN A 6 -18.18 -12.76 -8.11
N GLY A 7 -18.24 -11.43 -8.12
CA GLY A 7 -17.42 -10.60 -9.01
C GLY A 7 -15.93 -10.70 -8.67
N ASP A 8 -15.07 -10.44 -9.65
CA ASP A 8 -13.62 -10.66 -9.53
C ASP A 8 -12.98 -9.78 -8.44
N THR A 9 -13.43 -8.52 -8.29
CA THR A 9 -13.01 -7.63 -7.20
C THR A 9 -13.24 -8.25 -5.82
N VAL A 10 -14.40 -8.86 -5.58
CA VAL A 10 -14.74 -9.49 -4.30
C VAL A 10 -13.87 -10.71 -4.07
N LYS A 11 -13.63 -11.53 -5.11
CA LYS A 11 -12.76 -12.71 -5.01
C LYS A 11 -11.31 -12.33 -4.68
N GLN A 12 -10.80 -11.29 -5.32
CA GLN A 12 -9.45 -10.76 -5.08
C GLN A 12 -9.31 -10.21 -3.65
N LEU A 13 -10.29 -9.43 -3.18
CA LEU A 13 -10.34 -8.96 -1.81
C LEU A 13 -10.37 -10.12 -0.81
N MET A 14 -11.22 -11.12 -1.04
CA MET A 14 -11.28 -12.33 -0.21
C MET A 14 -9.95 -13.08 -0.19
N PHE A 15 -9.26 -13.18 -1.33
CA PHE A 15 -7.95 -13.82 -1.42
C PHE A 15 -6.91 -13.10 -0.55
N TYR A 16 -6.79 -11.78 -0.67
CA TYR A 16 -5.83 -11.02 0.13
C TYR A 16 -6.15 -11.05 1.62
N LEU A 17 -7.43 -10.92 2.01
CA LEU A 17 -7.85 -11.05 3.40
C LEU A 17 -7.54 -12.44 3.97
N ALA A 18 -7.78 -13.49 3.18
CA ALA A 18 -7.44 -14.84 3.59
C ALA A 18 -5.92 -15.04 3.72
N ALA A 19 -5.13 -14.48 2.82
CA ALA A 19 -3.67 -14.52 2.90
C ALA A 19 -3.15 -13.81 4.15
N ILE A 20 -3.66 -12.62 4.47
CA ILE A 20 -3.32 -11.86 5.68
C ILE A 20 -3.71 -12.66 6.94
N ALA A 21 -4.96 -13.14 7.02
CA ALA A 21 -5.49 -13.77 8.22
C ALA A 21 -4.92 -15.18 8.49
N SER A 22 -4.54 -15.92 7.45
CA SER A 22 -4.04 -17.30 7.60
C SER A 22 -2.55 -17.39 7.91
N ASN A 23 -1.79 -16.33 7.67
CA ASN A 23 -0.35 -16.28 7.92
C ASN A 23 -0.03 -15.59 9.26
N LYS A 24 0.94 -16.15 10.00
CA LYS A 24 1.40 -15.61 11.29
C LYS A 24 2.93 -15.64 11.35
N GLY A 25 3.54 -14.51 11.70
CA GLY A 25 5.00 -14.40 11.78
C GLY A 25 5.67 -14.55 10.41
N LYS A 26 5.02 -14.11 9.32
CA LYS A 26 5.49 -14.29 7.95
C LYS A 26 5.78 -12.96 7.28
N VAL A 27 6.60 -13.01 6.23
CA VAL A 27 6.80 -11.92 5.28
C VAL A 27 5.85 -12.15 4.11
N LEU A 28 5.01 -11.17 3.82
CA LEU A 28 4.08 -11.20 2.69
C LEU A 28 4.45 -10.09 1.71
N VAL A 29 4.66 -10.46 0.44
CA VAL A 29 4.87 -9.52 -0.66
C VAL A 29 3.58 -9.48 -1.46
N LEU A 30 2.96 -8.31 -1.51
CA LEU A 30 1.67 -8.10 -2.14
C LEU A 30 1.82 -7.02 -3.22
N ASP A 31 1.62 -7.43 -4.47
CA ASP A 31 1.72 -6.55 -5.63
C ASP A 31 0.34 -6.39 -6.27
N ASN A 32 0.10 -5.24 -6.89
CA ASN A 32 -1.09 -4.96 -7.68
C ASN A 32 -2.40 -5.16 -6.87
N LEU A 33 -2.40 -4.70 -5.62
CA LEU A 33 -3.54 -4.79 -4.67
C LEU A 33 -4.73 -3.94 -5.12
N ASP A 34 -4.42 -2.84 -5.80
CA ASP A 34 -5.32 -1.82 -6.34
C ASP A 34 -5.91 -2.19 -7.70
N ALA A 35 -5.28 -3.11 -8.44
CA ALA A 35 -5.82 -3.58 -9.72
C ALA A 35 -7.21 -4.20 -9.55
N ASN A 36 -8.21 -3.56 -10.16
CA ASN A 36 -9.62 -3.95 -10.15
C ASN A 36 -10.33 -3.85 -8.78
N VAL A 37 -9.72 -3.19 -7.79
CA VAL A 37 -10.34 -2.94 -6.49
C VAL A 37 -10.83 -1.50 -6.43
N PHE A 38 -12.13 -1.31 -6.19
CA PHE A 38 -12.67 0.03 -6.00
C PHE A 38 -12.03 0.66 -4.75
N PRO A 39 -11.58 1.93 -4.77
CA PRO A 39 -10.75 2.53 -3.72
C PRO A 39 -11.28 2.29 -2.28
N ASN A 40 -12.61 2.31 -2.14
CA ASN A 40 -13.33 2.10 -0.88
C ASN A 40 -13.04 0.76 -0.19
N HIS A 41 -12.46 -0.23 -0.87
CA HIS A 41 -12.16 -1.54 -0.32
C HIS A 41 -10.70 -1.73 0.09
N LEU A 42 -9.80 -0.83 -0.34
CA LEU A 42 -8.37 -0.90 0.01
C LEU A 42 -8.12 -0.60 1.49
N VAL A 43 -8.95 0.28 2.09
CA VAL A 43 -8.94 0.55 3.54
C VAL A 43 -9.12 -0.72 4.39
N LEU A 44 -9.90 -1.70 3.90
CA LEU A 44 -10.10 -2.97 4.60
C LEU A 44 -8.81 -3.81 4.60
N LEU A 45 -8.04 -3.78 3.51
CA LEU A 45 -6.76 -4.46 3.42
C LEU A 45 -5.71 -3.77 4.30
N ALA A 46 -5.62 -2.44 4.24
CA ALA A 46 -4.74 -1.66 5.12
C ALA A 46 -5.02 -1.97 6.59
N THR A 47 -6.29 -1.87 7.00
CA THR A 47 -6.74 -2.20 8.37
C THR A 47 -6.37 -3.63 8.75
N ALA A 48 -6.60 -4.61 7.87
CA ALA A 48 -6.28 -6.01 8.15
C ALA A 48 -4.77 -6.23 8.34
N MET A 49 -3.91 -5.53 7.61
CA MET A 49 -2.46 -5.60 7.79
C MET A 49 -2.02 -4.94 9.12
N ILE A 50 -2.53 -3.74 9.41
CA ILE A 50 -2.24 -3.01 10.65
C ILE A 50 -2.64 -3.83 11.89
N GLN A 51 -3.79 -4.50 11.84
CA GLN A 51 -4.28 -5.35 12.92
C GLN A 51 -3.51 -6.67 13.09
N ASN A 52 -2.60 -7.00 12.17
CA ASN A 52 -1.77 -8.22 12.21
C ASN A 52 -0.26 -7.89 12.24
N PRO A 53 0.25 -7.18 13.26
CA PRO A 53 1.63 -6.68 13.32
C PRO A 53 2.70 -7.77 13.47
N GLN A 54 2.30 -9.04 13.65
CA GLN A 54 3.23 -10.16 13.66
C GLN A 54 3.80 -10.48 12.27
N ASN A 55 3.13 -10.02 11.20
CA ASN A 55 3.61 -10.20 9.84
C ASN A 55 4.36 -8.94 9.37
N GLN A 56 5.30 -9.13 8.45
CA GLN A 56 5.95 -8.04 7.72
C GLN A 56 5.36 -7.97 6.31
N TYR A 57 5.06 -6.77 5.85
CA TYR A 57 4.41 -6.53 4.55
C TYR A 57 5.32 -5.73 3.64
N PHE A 58 5.45 -6.17 2.39
CA PHE A 58 6.03 -5.39 1.29
C PHE A 58 4.97 -5.19 0.24
N LEU A 59 4.65 -3.93 -0.06
CA LEU A 59 3.56 -3.55 -0.93
C LEU A 59 4.10 -2.72 -2.09
N SER A 60 3.54 -2.93 -3.27
CA SER A 60 3.65 -2.01 -4.40
C SER A 60 2.25 -1.52 -4.76
N THR A 61 2.12 -0.22 -4.95
CA THR A 61 0.86 0.43 -5.29
C THR A 61 1.10 1.70 -6.10
N HIS A 62 0.11 2.03 -6.92
CA HIS A 62 -0.01 3.30 -7.62
C HIS A 62 -1.22 4.11 -7.12
N ASP A 63 -1.87 3.66 -6.04
CA ASP A 63 -3.07 4.24 -5.47
C ASP A 63 -2.72 5.16 -4.29
N SER A 64 -2.98 6.46 -4.46
CA SER A 64 -2.75 7.48 -3.43
C SER A 64 -3.55 7.23 -2.16
N PHE A 65 -4.75 6.64 -2.25
CA PHE A 65 -5.60 6.41 -1.08
C PHE A 65 -5.07 5.30 -0.20
N LEU A 66 -4.58 4.20 -0.79
CA LEU A 66 -3.95 3.13 -0.01
C LEU A 66 -2.69 3.63 0.71
N LEU A 67 -1.88 4.48 0.08
CA LEU A 67 -0.74 5.10 0.75
C LEU A 67 -1.19 5.96 1.94
N LEU A 68 -2.25 6.76 1.78
CA LEU A 68 -2.80 7.57 2.87
C LEU A 68 -3.38 6.71 4.01
N ASP A 69 -4.08 5.62 3.69
CA ASP A 69 -4.60 4.67 4.69
C ASP A 69 -3.47 3.98 5.47
N LEU A 70 -2.27 3.86 4.89
CA LEU A 70 -1.08 3.30 5.53
C LEU A 70 -0.24 4.34 6.26
N LEU A 71 -0.43 5.63 5.99
CA LEU A 71 0.21 6.74 6.71
C LEU A 71 -0.50 7.07 8.03
N ASP A 72 -1.19 6.09 8.60
CA ASP A 72 -1.81 6.17 9.92
C ASP A 72 -0.74 6.45 11.00
N GLU A 73 -1.03 7.40 11.88
CA GLU A 73 -0.14 7.83 12.97
C GLU A 73 0.24 6.65 13.89
N ASP A 74 -0.64 5.65 14.02
CA ASP A 74 -0.40 4.46 14.86
C ASP A 74 0.69 3.52 14.31
N ILE A 75 0.99 3.57 13.02
CA ILE A 75 2.01 2.72 12.37
C ILE A 75 3.15 3.51 11.70
N TRP A 76 3.20 4.82 11.90
CA TRP A 76 4.17 5.71 11.27
C TRP A 76 5.62 5.24 11.47
N ASP A 77 5.98 4.87 12.70
CA ASP A 77 7.33 4.38 13.05
C ASP A 77 7.65 2.98 12.49
N HIS A 78 6.63 2.28 11.99
CA HIS A 78 6.72 0.95 11.40
C HIS A 78 6.59 0.96 9.87
N LEU A 79 6.41 2.15 9.27
CA LEU A 79 6.25 2.32 7.83
C LEU A 79 7.56 2.80 7.18
N ALA A 80 7.88 2.22 6.01
CA ALA A 80 8.90 2.75 5.13
C ALA A 80 8.34 2.83 3.71
N VAL A 81 8.31 4.04 3.16
CA VAL A 81 7.83 4.29 1.80
C VAL A 81 9.02 4.57 0.89
N TYR A 82 9.02 3.92 -0.27
CA TYR A 82 10.05 4.06 -1.28
C TYR A 82 9.40 4.54 -2.57
N ASN A 83 9.82 5.71 -3.06
CA ASN A 83 9.51 6.14 -4.41
C ASN A 83 10.44 5.42 -5.39
N VAL A 84 9.86 4.76 -6.38
CA VAL A 84 10.59 4.05 -7.43
C VAL A 84 10.34 4.77 -8.75
N TYR A 85 11.41 5.24 -9.39
CA TYR A 85 11.33 6.05 -10.61
C TYR A 85 12.43 5.71 -11.60
N THR A 86 12.22 6.05 -12.87
CA THR A 86 13.20 5.82 -13.94
C THR A 86 13.89 7.13 -14.30
N LYS A 87 15.22 7.14 -14.30
CA LYS A 87 16.04 8.28 -14.75
C LYS A 87 17.20 7.73 -15.59
N ASN A 88 17.43 8.31 -16.77
CA ASN A 88 18.48 7.86 -17.69
C ASN A 88 18.44 6.35 -18.00
N TYR A 89 17.23 5.78 -18.17
CA TYR A 89 17.02 4.34 -18.39
C TYR A 89 17.42 3.42 -17.22
N GLU A 90 17.67 3.98 -16.04
CA GLU A 90 17.97 3.23 -14.81
C GLU A 90 16.83 3.33 -13.81
N THR A 91 16.52 2.22 -13.15
CA THR A 91 15.59 2.19 -12.02
C THR A 91 16.28 2.75 -10.79
N ASN A 92 15.72 3.81 -10.25
CA ASN A 92 16.20 4.47 -9.05
C ASN A 92 15.16 4.29 -7.93
N VAL A 93 15.66 4.22 -6.69
CA VAL A 93 14.84 4.04 -5.50
C VAL A 93 15.21 5.12 -4.50
N TYR A 94 14.22 5.90 -4.08
CA TYR A 94 14.39 6.94 -3.07
C TYR A 94 13.49 6.63 -1.87
N ARG A 95 14.09 6.45 -0.69
CA ARG A 95 13.34 6.31 0.55
C ARG A 95 12.83 7.68 0.97
N LEU A 96 11.51 7.82 1.10
CA LEU A 96 10.89 9.06 1.55
C LEU A 96 11.34 9.38 2.98
N ARG A 97 11.68 10.65 3.22
CA ARG A 97 11.97 11.17 4.56
C ARG A 97 10.66 11.44 5.28
N GLU A 98 10.74 11.57 6.59
CA GLU A 98 9.60 11.97 7.42
C GLU A 98 8.95 13.28 6.94
N SER A 99 9.75 14.27 6.53
CA SER A 99 9.25 15.52 5.94
C SER A 99 8.46 15.31 4.65
N ASP A 100 8.87 14.31 3.84
CA ASP A 100 8.23 13.97 2.58
C ASP A 100 6.87 13.27 2.88
N LEU A 101 6.85 12.36 3.86
CA LEU A 101 5.63 11.70 4.34
C LEU A 101 4.64 12.71 4.94
N HIS A 102 5.10 13.67 5.75
CA HIS A 102 4.28 14.75 6.27
C HIS A 102 3.66 15.60 5.15
N ALA A 103 4.41 15.89 4.09
CA ALA A 103 3.90 16.64 2.96
C ALA A 103 2.80 15.87 2.22
N ILE A 104 2.95 14.55 2.05
CA ILE A 104 1.93 13.70 1.43
C ILE A 104 0.67 13.66 2.29
N PHE A 105 0.81 13.38 3.60
CA PHE A 105 -0.31 13.18 4.50
C PHE A 105 -1.08 14.48 4.82
N TYR A 106 -0.38 15.53 5.26
CA TYR A 106 -1.03 16.75 5.76
C TYR A 106 -1.34 17.77 4.66
N ASN A 107 -0.54 17.85 3.61
CA ASN A 107 -0.74 18.85 2.55
C ASN A 107 -1.54 18.28 1.36
N GLY A 108 -1.98 17.02 1.44
CA GLY A 108 -2.69 16.34 0.35
C GLY A 108 -1.88 16.31 -0.95
N VAL A 109 -0.55 16.36 -0.84
CA VAL A 109 0.34 16.26 -2.01
C VAL A 109 0.18 14.84 -2.51
N ASP A 110 -0.52 14.70 -3.64
CA ASP A 110 -0.59 13.42 -4.32
C ASP A 110 0.83 13.02 -4.73
N ALA A 111 1.34 11.99 -4.06
CA ALA A 111 2.71 11.51 -4.17
C ALA A 111 3.06 11.09 -5.61
N PHE A 112 2.05 10.69 -6.39
CA PHE A 112 2.22 10.10 -7.71
C PHE A 112 2.19 11.15 -8.82
N THR A 113 1.37 12.20 -8.68
CA THR A 113 1.32 13.34 -9.60
C THR A 113 2.44 14.34 -9.37
N ASN A 114 2.95 14.44 -8.13
CA ASN A 114 4.11 15.28 -7.78
C ASN A 114 5.41 14.48 -7.61
N ASN A 115 5.52 13.34 -8.29
CA ASN A 115 6.65 12.42 -8.16
C ASN A 115 8.03 13.08 -8.30
N GLU A 116 8.14 14.14 -9.12
CA GLU A 116 9.37 14.91 -9.31
C GLU A 116 9.86 15.62 -8.03
N HIS A 117 8.97 15.93 -7.08
CA HIS A 117 9.33 16.50 -5.77
C HIS A 117 9.90 15.45 -4.80
N PHE A 118 9.74 14.16 -5.13
CA PHE A 118 10.22 13.03 -4.34
C PHE A 118 11.37 12.30 -5.04
N ILE A 119 12.19 13.06 -5.77
CA ILE A 119 13.43 12.62 -6.41
C ILE A 119 14.58 13.45 -5.80
N PRO A 120 15.71 12.83 -5.42
CA PRO A 120 16.87 13.54 -4.87
C PRO A 120 17.53 14.53 -5.84
#